data_AF-A0A961C3U1-F1
#
_entry.id   AF-A0A961C3U1-F1
#
_cell.length_a   1.000
_cell.length_b   1.000
_cell.length_c   1.000
_cell.angle_alpha   90.00
_cell.angle_beta   90.00
_cell.angle_gamma   90.00
#
_symmetry.space_group_name_H-M   'P 1'
#
loop_
_entity.id
_entity.type
_entity.pdbx_description
1 polymer ?
#
loop_
_entity_poly.entity_id
_entity_poly.type
_entity_poly.pdbx_seq_one_letter_code
_entity_poly.pdbx_strand_id
1 'polypeptide(L)'
;PRRGDPAADLAPAWWTFTGDARTLYREELADYGPEAWWRARGWALLPSLTGIDYYRNTFPRMAEHGRRTVTAVLQDIERFG
;
A
#
# COMPACT_ATOMS: atom_id res chain seq x y z
N PRO A 1 -11.67 11.39 19.40
CA PRO A 1 -10.85 11.83 18.24
C PRO A 1 -10.06 10.66 17.64
N ARG A 2 -10.19 10.39 16.33
CA ARG A 2 -9.24 9.51 15.62
C ARG A 2 -7.85 10.15 15.71
N ARG A 3 -6.85 9.38 16.13
CA ARG A 3 -5.45 9.83 16.26
C ARG A 3 -4.64 9.21 15.12
N GLY A 4 -3.90 10.03 14.36
CA GLY A 4 -3.06 9.60 13.24
C GLY A 4 -3.50 10.15 11.89
N ASP A 5 -2.78 9.80 10.83
CA ASP A 5 -3.14 10.11 9.44
C ASP A 5 -4.18 9.10 8.93
N PRO A 6 -5.39 9.53 8.55
CA PRO A 6 -6.42 8.64 8.02
C PRO A 6 -6.01 7.88 6.74
N ALA A 7 -5.01 8.37 6.01
CA ALA A 7 -4.49 7.70 4.82
C ALA A 7 -3.88 6.32 5.11
N ALA A 8 -3.51 6.04 6.37
CA ALA A 8 -3.00 4.72 6.77
C ALA A 8 -4.04 3.60 6.54
N ASP A 9 -5.33 3.91 6.69
CA ASP A 9 -6.43 2.95 6.48
C ASP A 9 -6.60 2.58 4.99
N LEU A 10 -5.94 3.29 4.06
CA LEU A 10 -5.99 3.01 2.62
C LEU A 10 -4.86 2.09 2.14
N ALA A 11 -3.83 1.83 2.97
CA ALA A 11 -2.74 0.93 2.64
C ALA A 11 -3.14 -0.51 2.22
N PRO A 12 -4.27 -1.09 2.68
CA PRO A 12 -4.76 -2.39 2.20
C PRO A 12 -4.98 -2.47 0.68
N ALA A 13 -5.16 -1.33 0.00
CA ALA A 13 -5.21 -1.29 -1.46
C ALA A 13 -3.97 -1.94 -2.09
N TRP A 14 -2.79 -1.87 -1.47
CA TRP A 14 -1.56 -2.49 -1.95
C TRP A 14 -1.15 -3.75 -1.18
N TRP A 15 -1.44 -3.85 0.12
CA TRP A 15 -1.09 -5.04 0.93
C TRP A 15 -2.00 -6.24 0.70
N THR A 16 -3.27 -6.02 0.41
CA THR A 16 -4.27 -7.10 0.38
C THR A 16 -4.83 -7.28 -1.01
N PHE A 17 -5.27 -6.18 -1.62
CA PHE A 17 -6.03 -6.24 -2.85
C PHE A 17 -5.15 -6.16 -4.10
N THR A 18 -5.57 -6.86 -5.14
CA THR A 18 -4.94 -6.87 -6.47
C THR A 18 -6.03 -6.87 -7.54
N GLY A 19 -5.69 -6.47 -8.77
CA GLY A 19 -6.63 -6.47 -9.90
C GLY A 19 -7.94 -5.74 -9.60
N ASP A 20 -9.05 -6.34 -10.01
CA ASP A 20 -10.40 -5.78 -9.87
C ASP A 20 -10.79 -5.50 -8.41
N ALA A 21 -10.32 -6.34 -7.46
CA ALA A 21 -10.59 -6.11 -6.04
C ALA A 21 -9.91 -4.82 -5.53
N ARG A 22 -8.74 -4.47 -6.06
CA ARG A 22 -8.09 -3.19 -5.74
C ARG A 22 -8.86 -2.03 -6.36
N THR A 23 -9.31 -2.17 -7.60
CA THR A 23 -10.11 -1.15 -8.28
C THR A 23 -11.38 -0.85 -7.48
N LEU A 24 -12.15 -1.88 -7.12
CA LEU A 24 -13.36 -1.72 -6.32
C LEU A 24 -13.08 -1.07 -4.96
N TYR A 25 -12.03 -1.51 -4.24
CA TYR A 25 -11.65 -0.90 -2.97
C TYR A 25 -11.36 0.60 -3.09
N ARG A 26 -10.70 1.02 -4.19
CA ARG A 26 -10.39 2.43 -4.45
C ARG A 26 -11.63 3.23 -4.80
N GLU A 27 -12.54 2.66 -5.58
CA GLU A 27 -13.80 3.30 -5.98
C GLU A 27 -14.70 3.54 -4.78
N GLU A 28 -14.89 2.52 -3.93
CA GLU A 28 -15.72 2.61 -2.71
C GLU A 28 -15.16 3.60 -1.67
N LEU A 29 -13.86 3.91 -1.72
CA LEU A 29 -13.19 4.85 -0.82
C LEU A 29 -12.69 6.11 -1.54
N ALA A 30 -13.24 6.43 -2.71
CA ALA A 30 -12.84 7.60 -3.50
C ALA A 30 -12.97 8.92 -2.74
N ASP A 31 -13.91 9.02 -1.81
CA ASP A 31 -14.20 10.21 -1.00
C ASP A 31 -13.05 10.66 -0.09
N TYR A 32 -12.04 9.81 0.16
CA TYR A 32 -10.82 10.20 0.87
C TYR A 32 -9.99 11.24 0.09
N GLY A 33 -10.18 11.33 -1.22
CA GLY A 33 -9.56 12.34 -2.08
C GLY A 33 -8.09 12.04 -2.47
N PRO A 34 -7.59 12.70 -3.53
CA PRO A 34 -6.29 12.38 -4.15
C PRO A 34 -5.11 12.55 -3.18
N GLU A 35 -5.14 13.55 -2.31
CA GLU A 35 -4.08 13.82 -1.33
C GLU A 35 -3.92 12.68 -0.31
N ALA A 36 -5.04 12.10 0.15
CA ALA A 36 -5.00 10.96 1.06
C ALA A 36 -4.44 9.72 0.34
N TRP A 37 -4.87 9.47 -0.89
CA TRP A 37 -4.33 8.38 -1.71
C TRP A 37 -2.84 8.54 -1.99
N TRP A 38 -2.36 9.77 -2.18
CA TRP A 38 -0.93 10.05 -2.33
C TRP A 38 -0.15 9.67 -1.06
N ARG A 39 -0.60 10.08 0.13
CA ARG A 39 0.04 9.70 1.40
C ARG A 39 -0.09 8.21 1.72
N ALA A 40 -1.20 7.58 1.35
CA ALA A 40 -1.44 6.15 1.55
C ALA A 40 -0.37 5.27 0.88
N ARG A 41 0.17 5.70 -0.25
CA ARG A 41 1.31 5.03 -0.90
C ARG A 41 2.52 4.96 0.03
N GLY A 42 2.81 6.03 0.77
CA GLY A 42 3.87 6.07 1.77
C GLY A 42 3.61 5.08 2.92
N TRP A 43 2.36 5.03 3.40
CA TRP A 43 1.92 4.08 4.43
C TRP A 43 2.06 2.62 3.97
N ALA A 44 1.80 2.31 2.71
CA ALA A 44 2.01 0.98 2.15
C ALA A 44 3.49 0.67 1.88
N LEU A 45 4.25 1.66 1.40
CA LEU A 45 5.63 1.51 0.93
C LEU A 45 6.62 1.28 2.08
N LEU A 46 6.59 2.13 3.12
CA LEU A 46 7.63 2.14 4.16
C LEU A 46 7.69 0.81 4.96
N PRO A 47 6.56 0.23 5.43
CA PRO A 47 6.59 -1.05 6.14
C PRO A 47 7.00 -2.19 5.22
N SER A 48 6.59 -2.15 3.94
CA SER A 48 6.94 -3.17 2.95
C SER A 48 8.43 -3.18 2.65
N LEU A 49 9.04 -2.00 2.46
CA LEU A 49 10.47 -1.87 2.21
C LEU A 49 11.29 -2.37 3.42
N THR A 50 10.90 -1.95 4.62
CA THR A 50 11.51 -2.41 5.88
C THR A 50 11.36 -3.93 6.04
N GLY A 51 10.17 -4.45 5.75
CA GLY A 51 9.83 -5.87 5.87
C GLY A 51 10.64 -6.79 4.95
N ILE A 52 11.05 -6.31 3.77
CA ILE A 52 11.88 -7.10 2.83
C ILE A 52 13.18 -7.56 3.50
N ASP A 53 13.88 -6.65 4.16
CA ASP A 53 15.16 -6.98 4.79
C ASP A 53 14.95 -7.70 6.13
N TYR A 54 14.01 -7.19 6.94
CA TYR A 54 13.71 -7.76 8.25
C TYR A 54 13.27 -9.23 8.19
N TYR A 55 12.43 -9.58 7.21
CA TYR A 55 11.91 -10.95 7.05
C TYR A 55 12.71 -11.83 6.08
N ARG A 56 13.83 -11.33 5.53
CA ARG A 56 14.59 -12.02 4.49
C ARG A 56 14.89 -13.48 4.80
N ASN A 57 15.29 -13.76 6.05
CA ASN A 57 15.73 -15.09 6.48
C ASN A 57 14.73 -15.79 7.42
N THR A 58 13.84 -15.03 8.07
CA THR A 58 12.91 -15.55 9.10
C THR A 58 11.54 -15.84 8.52
N PHE A 59 11.09 -15.08 7.52
CA PHE A 59 9.83 -15.30 6.84
C PHE A 59 9.91 -14.87 5.36
N PRO A 60 10.59 -15.65 4.50
CA PRO A 60 10.85 -15.26 3.11
C PRO A 60 9.60 -14.93 2.29
N ARG A 61 8.44 -15.54 2.61
CA ARG A 61 7.16 -15.21 1.97
C ARG A 61 6.70 -13.79 2.28
N MET A 62 6.93 -13.27 3.48
CA MET A 62 6.64 -11.87 3.81
C MET A 62 7.63 -10.91 3.15
N ALA A 63 8.90 -11.28 3.04
CA ALA A 63 9.85 -10.49 2.26
C ALA A 63 9.43 -10.39 0.78
N GLU A 64 8.96 -11.50 0.20
CA GLU A 64 8.42 -11.51 -1.16
C GLU A 64 7.11 -10.71 -1.29
N HIS A 65 6.21 -10.80 -0.31
CA HIS A 65 5.04 -9.94 -0.24
C HIS A 65 5.43 -8.45 -0.24
N GLY A 66 6.42 -8.08 0.57
CA GLY A 66 6.98 -6.72 0.61
C GLY A 66 7.48 -6.25 -0.76
N ARG A 67 8.22 -7.10 -1.50
CA ARG A 67 8.68 -6.77 -2.87
C ARG A 67 7.51 -6.49 -3.81
N ARG A 68 6.48 -7.34 -3.80
CA ARG A 68 5.29 -7.16 -4.64
C ARG A 68 4.54 -5.88 -4.30
N THR A 69 4.40 -5.56 -3.02
CA THR A 69 3.79 -4.31 -2.58
C THR A 69 4.59 -3.11 -3.05
N VAL A 70 5.92 -3.11 -2.89
CA VAL A 70 6.80 -2.03 -3.39
C VAL A 70 6.60 -1.84 -4.90
N THR A 71 6.67 -2.91 -5.69
CA THR A 71 6.43 -2.85 -7.14
C THR A 71 5.05 -2.28 -7.47
N ALA A 72 4.00 -2.73 -6.77
CA ALA A 72 2.64 -2.26 -7.00
C ALA A 72 2.46 -0.77 -6.65
N VAL A 73 3.12 -0.27 -5.61
CA VAL A 73 3.09 1.16 -5.25
C VAL A 73 3.83 1.99 -6.31
N LEU A 74 5.00 1.55 -6.77
CA LEU A 74 5.76 2.24 -7.81
C LEU A 74 4.98 2.32 -9.13
N GLN A 75 4.35 1.23 -9.55
CA GLN A 75 3.46 1.21 -10.72
C GLN A 75 2.25 2.16 -10.56
N ASP A 76 1.70 2.28 -9.35
CA ASP A 76 0.61 3.22 -9.08
C ASP A 76 1.07 4.68 -9.18
N ILE A 77 2.28 4.99 -8.70
CA ILE A 77 2.90 6.31 -8.84
C ILE A 77 3.17 6.64 -10.30
N GLU A 78 3.65 5.69 -11.10
CA GLU A 78 3.85 5.93 -12.54
C GLU A 78 2.53 6.19 -13.29
N ARG A 79 1.43 5.58 -12.83
CA ARG A 79 0.12 5.70 -13.48
C ARG A 79 -0.69 6.92 -13.03
N PHE A 80 -0.53 7.36 -11.79
CA PHE A 80 -1.37 8.37 -11.14
C PHE A 80 -0.56 9.36 -10.27
N GLY A 81 0.73 9.52 -10.57
CA GLY A 81 1.62 10.51 -9.98
C GLY A 81 1.64 11.81 -10.77
#